data_AF-A0A1H5MCA3-F1
#
_entry.id   AF-A0A1H5MCA3-F1
#
_cell.length_a   1.000
_cell.length_b   1.000
_cell.length_c   1.000
_cell.angle_alpha   90.00
_cell.angle_beta   90.00
_cell.angle_gamma   90.00
#
_symmetry.space_group_name_H-M   'P 1'
#
loop_
_entity.id
_entity.type
_entity.pdbx_description
1 polymer ?
#
loop_
_entity_poly.entity_id
_entity_poly.type
_entity_poly.pdbx_seq_one_letter_code
_entity_poly.pdbx_strand_id
1 'polypeptide(L)' 'MSVIDCPYLDEVKVAVPPELALLIVRKAAKLAADFEEQALDQLTNDALRELRRGTDARVIYRQLSL' A
#
# COMPACT_ATOMS: atom_id res chain seq x y z
N MET A 1 29.23 3.58 36.72
CA MET A 1 28.11 3.28 35.80
C MET A 1 28.21 1.80 35.46
N SER A 2 27.26 0.97 35.90
CA SER A 2 27.29 -0.47 35.57
C SER A 2 26.72 -0.67 34.17
N VAL A 3 27.48 -1.30 33.30
CA VAL A 3 27.00 -1.82 32.02
C VAL A 3 25.97 -2.89 32.35
N ILE A 4 24.70 -2.66 31.99
CA ILE A 4 23.65 -3.66 32.13
C ILE A 4 23.90 -4.69 31.02
N ASP A 5 24.29 -5.90 31.42
CA ASP A 5 24.45 -7.02 30.51
C ASP A 5 23.06 -7.57 30.16
N CYS A 6 22.59 -7.26 28.95
CA CYS A 6 21.28 -7.64 28.44
C CYS A 6 21.46 -8.73 27.38
N PRO A 7 21.57 -10.02 27.76
CA PRO A 7 21.81 -11.12 26.82
C PRO A 7 20.66 -11.38 25.82
N TYR A 8 19.53 -10.69 25.97
CA TYR A 8 18.40 -10.72 25.03
C TYR A 8 18.46 -9.59 23.97
N LEU A 9 19.40 -8.65 24.11
CA LEU A 9 19.72 -7.65 23.08
C LEU A 9 20.73 -8.18 22.07
N ASP A 10 21.22 -9.41 22.23
CA ASP A 10 21.93 -10.09 21.15
C ASP A 10 20.99 -10.08 19.94
N GLU A 11 21.35 -9.27 18.94
CA GLU A 11 20.65 -9.19 17.67
C GLU A 11 20.74 -10.56 17.01
N VAL A 12 19.78 -11.44 17.32
CA VAL A 12 19.59 -12.67 16.57
C VAL A 12 19.18 -12.22 15.17
N LYS A 13 20.16 -12.13 14.27
CA LYS A 13 19.93 -11.92 12.84
C LYS A 13 19.27 -13.17 12.30
N VAL A 14 17.96 -13.30 12.54
CA VAL A 14 17.14 -14.33 11.92
C VAL A 14 17.10 -14.01 10.44
N ALA A 15 17.86 -14.75 9.65
CA ALA A 15 17.78 -14.66 8.20
C ALA A 15 16.38 -15.12 7.77
N VAL A 16 15.72 -14.32 6.93
CA VAL A 16 14.44 -14.71 6.32
C VAL A 16 14.72 -15.86 5.35
N PRO A 17 14.10 -17.04 5.52
CA PRO A 17 14.29 -18.14 4.57
C PRO A 17 13.91 -17.71 3.14
N PRO A 18 14.69 -18.09 2.10
CA PRO A 18 14.43 -17.68 0.73
C PRO A 18 13.01 -18.02 0.25
N GLU A 19 12.47 -19.15 0.67
CA GLU A 19 11.11 -19.59 0.34
C GLU A 19 10.06 -18.64 0.92
N LEU A 20 10.27 -18.19 2.17
CA LEU A 20 9.38 -17.23 2.82
C LEU A 20 9.45 -15.87 2.14
N ALA A 21 10.65 -15.42 1.76
CA ALA A 21 10.83 -14.18 1.01
C ALA A 21 10.06 -14.23 -0.33
N LEU A 22 10.13 -15.35 -1.06
CA LEU A 22 9.38 -15.54 -2.30
C LEU A 22 7.86 -15.48 -2.07
N LEU A 23 7.35 -16.09 -1.00
CA LEU A 23 5.94 -16.05 -0.64
C LEU A 23 5.47 -14.63 -0.29
N ILE A 24 6.29 -13.87 0.44
CA ILE A 24 6.00 -12.46 0.76
C ILE A 24 5.89 -11.63 -0.52
N VAL A 25 6.84 -11.76 -1.45
CA VAL A 25 6.81 -11.03 -2.72
C VAL A 25 5.55 -11.36 -3.52
N ARG A 26 5.19 -12.65 -3.62
CA ARG A 26 3.96 -13.08 -4.30
C ARG A 26 2.70 -12.52 -3.65
N LYS A 27 2.65 -12.51 -2.31
CA LYS A 27 1.52 -11.95 -1.56
C LYS A 27 1.43 -10.44 -1.76
N ALA A 28 2.56 -9.72 -1.72
CA ALA A 28 2.62 -8.29 -1.97
C ALA A 28 2.13 -7.95 -3.39
N ALA A 29 2.58 -8.69 -4.41
CA ALA A 29 2.12 -8.51 -5.78
C ALA A 29 0.61 -8.73 -5.93
N LYS A 30 0.05 -9.77 -5.29
CA LYS A 30 -1.38 -10.01 -5.28
C LYS A 30 -2.15 -8.88 -4.59
N LEU A 31 -1.68 -8.44 -3.43
CA LEU A 31 -2.31 -7.32 -2.71
C LEU A 31 -2.27 -6.04 -3.54
N ALA A 32 -1.13 -5.73 -4.17
CA ALA A 32 -1.01 -4.56 -5.05
C ALA A 32 -2.03 -4.61 -6.19
N ALA A 33 -2.17 -5.75 -6.88
CA ALA A 33 -3.17 -5.91 -7.93
C ALA A 33 -4.60 -5.73 -7.40
N ASP A 34 -4.94 -6.38 -6.29
CA ASP A 34 -6.27 -6.27 -5.68
C ASP A 34 -6.56 -4.81 -5.23
N PHE A 35 -5.55 -4.08 -4.74
CA PHE A 35 -5.67 -2.67 -4.35
C PHE A 35 -5.77 -1.73 -5.55
N GLU A 36 -5.00 -1.96 -6.61
CA GLU A 36 -5.04 -1.17 -7.85
C GLU A 36 -6.41 -1.26 -8.51
N GLU A 37 -7.00 -2.46 -8.59
CA GLU A 37 -8.36 -2.66 -9.10
C GLU A 37 -9.39 -1.85 -8.30
N GLN A 38 -9.37 -1.96 -6.97
CA GLN A 38 -10.28 -1.21 -6.10
C GLN A 38 -10.08 0.31 -6.21
N ALA A 39 -8.84 0.78 -6.32
CA ALA A 39 -8.53 2.19 -6.44
C ALA A 39 -9.06 2.77 -7.76
N LEU A 40 -8.91 2.04 -8.87
CA LEU A 40 -9.44 2.43 -10.17
C LEU A 40 -10.96 2.53 -10.17
N ASP A 41 -11.63 1.53 -9.58
CA ASP A 41 -13.09 1.54 -9.44
C ASP A 41 -13.55 2.73 -8.61
N GLN A 42 -12.89 3.00 -7.48
CA GLN A 42 -13.23 4.14 -6.61
C GLN A 42 -13.04 5.47 -7.33
N LEU A 43 -11.90 5.69 -7.99
CA LEU A 43 -11.62 6.92 -8.75
C LEU A 43 -12.65 7.14 -9.87
N THR A 44 -13.02 6.07 -10.58
CA THR A 44 -14.02 6.14 -11.65
C THR A 44 -15.39 6.51 -11.10
N ASN A 45 -15.81 5.87 -10.01
CA ASN A 45 -17.10 6.15 -9.38
C ASN A 45 -17.17 7.57 -8.81
N ASP A 46 -16.09 8.06 -8.21
CA ASP A 46 -16.02 9.44 -7.71
C ASP A 46 -16.08 10.47 -8.84
N ALA A 47 -15.34 10.25 -9.92
CA ALA A 47 -15.41 11.10 -11.11
C ALA A 47 -16.84 11.13 -11.70
N LEU A 48 -17.48 9.97 -11.85
CA LEU A 48 -18.86 9.89 -12.33
C LEU A 48 -19.85 10.59 -11.40
N ARG A 49 -19.66 10.47 -10.09
CA ARG A 49 -20.49 11.12 -9.08
C ARG A 49 -20.39 12.65 -9.19
N GLU A 50 -19.19 13.19 -9.37
CA GLU A 50 -18.99 14.63 -9.54
C GLU A 50 -19.54 15.14 -10.89
N LEU A 51 -19.37 14.38 -11.96
CA LEU A 51 -19.99 14.71 -13.25
C LEU A 51 -21.52 14.77 -13.14
N ARG A 52 -22.15 13.84 -12.41
CA ARG A 52 -23.60 13.86 -12.15
C ARG A 52 -24.05 15.06 -11.32
N ARG A 53 -23.16 15.63 -10.51
CA ARG A 53 -23.40 16.87 -9.74
C ARG A 53 -23.27 18.14 -10.59
N GLY A 54 -22.83 18.00 -11.84
CA GLY A 54 -22.59 19.13 -12.74
C GLY A 54 -21.23 19.77 -12.57
N THR A 55 -20.30 19.13 -11.85
CA THR A 55 -18.93 19.62 -11.68
C THR A 55 -18.20 19.56 -13.03
N ASP A 56 -17.52 20.65 -13.41
CA ASP A 56 -16.74 20.71 -14.66
C ASP A 56 -15.58 19.70 -14.62
N ALA A 57 -15.36 19.01 -15.74
CA ALA A 57 -14.34 17.96 -15.85
C ALA A 57 -12.92 18.43 -15.50
N ARG A 58 -12.57 19.70 -15.76
CA ARG A 58 -11.26 20.27 -15.40
C ARG A 58 -11.10 20.44 -13.90
N VAL A 59 -12.20 20.67 -13.18
CA VAL A 59 -12.20 20.74 -11.71
C VAL A 59 -12.03 19.35 -11.13
N ILE A 60 -12.74 18.35 -11.67
CA ILE A 60 -12.62 16.94 -11.26
C ILE A 60 -11.18 16.44 -11.46
N TYR A 61 -10.56 16.73 -12.61
CA TYR A 61 -9.16 16.38 -12.89
C TYR A 61 -8.21 16.88 -11.79
N ARG A 62 -8.36 18.15 -11.37
CA ARG A 62 -7.55 18.74 -10.29
C ARG A 62 -7.87 18.14 -8.93
N GLN A 63 -9.15 17.90 -8.63
CA GLN A 63 -9.59 17.34 -7.35
C GLN A 63 -9.11 15.91 -7.13
N LEU A 64 -9.14 15.10 -8.19
CA LEU A 64 -8.71 13.70 -8.15
C LEU A 64 -7.22 13.53 -8.48
N SER A 65 -6.50 14.61 -8.79
CA SER A 65 -5.07 14.59 -9.15
C SER A 65 -4.76 13.59 -10.27
N LEU A 66 -5.62 13.57 -11.30
CA LEU A 66 -5.50 12.70 -12.48
C LEU A 66 -4.49 13.23 -13.50
#